data_AF-A0A1G7UMR4-F1
#
_entry.id   AF-A0A1G7UMR4-F1
#
_cell.length_a   1.000
_cell.length_b   1.000
_cell.length_c   1.000
_cell.angle_alpha   90.00
_cell.angle_beta   90.00
_cell.angle_gamma   90.00
#
_symmetry.space_group_name_H-M   'P 1'
#
loop_
_entity.id
_entity.type
_entity.pdbx_description
1 polymer ?
#
loop_
_entity_poly.entity_id
_entity_poly.type
_entity_poly.pdbx_seq_one_letter_code
_entity_poly.pdbx_strand_id
1 'polypeptide(L)'
;MIPIAGPYEFHPGWIACCGDALRLDQQAGLTALNGAKRFGKNVICGHTHRLGKISYSEGYEQNITRTLTGVEVGHLSDRRHVESSNSQQGIAIGEVVDGELIVTPIPARRKGFRLPGQLAI
;
A
#
# COMPACT_ATOMS: atom_id res chain seq x y z
N MET A 1 -6.26 17.46 -14.31
CA MET A 1 -6.91 16.46 -13.44
C MET A 1 -7.09 15.20 -14.27
N ILE A 2 -6.23 14.19 -14.09
CA ILE A 2 -6.36 12.92 -14.81
C ILE A 2 -7.55 12.17 -14.17
N PRO A 3 -8.57 11.78 -14.94
CA PRO A 3 -9.74 11.11 -14.39
C PRO A 3 -9.36 9.65 -14.06
N ILE A 4 -8.81 9.40 -12.88
CA ILE A 4 -8.64 8.03 -12.36
C ILE A 4 -9.97 7.54 -11.78
N ALA A 5 -10.95 7.31 -12.66
CA ALA A 5 -12.23 6.69 -12.30
C ALA A 5 -12.12 5.16 -12.10
N GLY A 6 -10.94 4.59 -12.34
CA GLY A 6 -10.70 3.16 -12.20
C GLY A 6 -9.24 2.85 -11.88
N PRO A 7 -8.93 1.56 -11.64
CA PRO A 7 -7.55 1.11 -11.41
C PRO A 7 -6.65 1.52 -12.58
N TYR A 8 -5.49 2.10 -12.27
CA TYR A 8 -4.51 2.58 -13.26
C TYR A 8 -3.16 1.91 -13.05
N GLU A 9 -2.63 1.28 -14.10
CA GLU A 9 -1.28 0.71 -14.06
C GLU A 9 -0.24 1.80 -14.32
N PHE A 10 0.49 2.17 -13.27
CA PHE A 10 1.46 3.27 -13.31
C PHE A 10 2.91 2.78 -13.45
N HIS A 11 3.14 1.50 -13.18
CA HIS A 11 4.42 0.81 -13.33
C HIS A 11 4.14 -0.64 -13.73
N PRO A 12 4.98 -1.30 -14.53
CA PRO A 12 4.78 -2.70 -14.89
C PRO A 12 4.47 -3.57 -13.66
N GLY A 13 3.32 -4.24 -13.71
CA GLY A 13 2.87 -5.13 -12.63
C GLY A 13 2.33 -4.42 -11.39
N TRP A 14 2.13 -3.09 -11.42
CA TRP A 14 1.64 -2.28 -10.30
C TRP A 14 0.50 -1.36 -10.69
N ILE A 15 -0.60 -1.46 -9.94
CA ILE A 15 -1.82 -0.69 -10.14
C ILE A 15 -2.03 0.26 -8.95
N ALA A 16 -2.40 1.50 -9.25
CA ALA A 16 -2.93 2.45 -8.28
C ALA A 16 -4.46 2.48 -8.38
N CYS A 17 -5.17 2.43 -7.24
CA CYS A 17 -6.62 2.57 -7.23
C CYS A 17 -7.14 3.29 -5.97
N CYS A 18 -8.35 3.84 -6.05
CA CYS A 18 -9.06 4.31 -4.86
C CYS A 18 -9.53 3.09 -4.03
N GLY A 19 -9.50 3.20 -2.70
CA GLY A 19 -10.02 2.16 -1.80
C GLY A 19 -11.51 1.85 -1.99
N ASP A 20 -12.31 2.82 -2.45
CA ASP A 20 -13.75 2.64 -2.76
C ASP A 20 -14.01 1.64 -3.90
N ALA A 21 -13.03 1.44 -4.78
CA ALA A 21 -13.12 0.46 -5.85
C ALA A 21 -12.91 -0.99 -5.35
N LEU A 22 -12.56 -1.15 -4.07
CA LEU A 22 -12.24 -2.41 -3.42
C LEU A 22 -13.16 -2.64 -2.20
N ARG A 23 -13.30 -3.89 -1.79
CA ARG A 23 -13.93 -4.21 -0.50
C ARG A 23 -12.91 -3.93 0.61
N LEU A 24 -13.20 -2.94 1.46
CA LEU A 24 -12.36 -2.57 2.59
C LEU A 24 -12.17 -3.74 3.56
N ASP A 25 -10.94 -3.89 4.04
CA ASP A 25 -10.58 -4.84 5.09
C ASP A 25 -10.20 -4.12 6.39
N GLN A 26 -10.35 -4.82 7.52
CA GLN A 26 -9.98 -4.29 8.84
C GLN A 26 -8.49 -4.44 9.17
N GLN A 27 -7.75 -5.24 8.40
CA GLN A 27 -6.31 -5.41 8.53
C GLN A 27 -5.58 -4.52 7.52
N ALA A 28 -4.64 -3.69 8.01
CA ALA A 28 -3.85 -2.80 7.17
C ALA A 28 -3.02 -3.58 6.13
N GLY A 29 -3.03 -3.13 4.88
CA GLY A 29 -2.47 -3.78 3.70
C GLY A 29 -3.42 -4.78 3.02
N LEU A 30 -4.46 -5.29 3.71
CA LEU A 30 -5.25 -6.41 3.18
C LEU A 30 -6.28 -5.96 2.14
N THR A 31 -6.83 -4.75 2.23
CA THR A 31 -7.68 -4.18 1.16
C THR A 31 -6.94 -4.20 -0.17
N ALA A 32 -5.71 -3.64 -0.19
CA ALA A 32 -4.88 -3.59 -1.37
C ALA A 32 -4.48 -5.00 -1.84
N LEU A 33 -4.14 -5.90 -0.92
CA LEU A 33 -3.75 -7.27 -1.27
C LEU A 33 -4.91 -8.06 -1.91
N ASN A 34 -6.13 -7.88 -1.39
CA ASN A 34 -7.32 -8.49 -1.98
C ASN A 34 -7.58 -7.92 -3.39
N GLY A 35 -7.36 -6.62 -3.58
CA GLY A 35 -7.32 -5.99 -4.91
C GLY A 35 -6.25 -6.62 -5.81
N ALA A 36 -5.05 -6.85 -5.29
CA ALA A 36 -3.94 -7.43 -6.04
C ALA A 36 -4.23 -8.85 -6.51
N LYS A 37 -4.83 -9.67 -5.64
CA LYS A 37 -5.32 -11.01 -5.97
C LYS A 37 -6.39 -10.97 -7.06
N ARG A 38 -7.31 -10.01 -7.01
CA ARG A 38 -8.37 -9.84 -8.03
C ARG A 38 -7.83 -9.36 -9.37
N PHE A 39 -6.88 -8.43 -9.37
CA PHE A 39 -6.37 -7.81 -10.61
C PHE A 39 -5.22 -8.58 -11.24
N GLY A 40 -4.59 -9.51 -10.52
CA GLY A 40 -3.43 -10.19 -11.05
C GLY A 40 -2.22 -9.25 -11.21
N LYS A 41 -2.13 -8.19 -10.40
CA LYS A 41 -0.99 -7.26 -10.33
C LYS A 41 -0.85 -6.73 -8.89
N ASN A 42 0.33 -6.23 -8.52
CA ASN A 42 0.51 -5.54 -7.24
C ASN A 42 -0.39 -4.30 -7.19
N VAL A 43 -0.83 -3.90 -5.99
CA VAL A 43 -1.77 -2.78 -5.83
C VAL A 43 -1.29 -1.83 -4.74
N ILE A 44 -1.35 -0.54 -5.05
CA ILE A 44 -1.29 0.55 -4.07
C ILE A 44 -2.67 1.21 -4.02
N CYS A 45 -3.23 1.41 -2.83
CA CYS A 45 -4.46 2.17 -2.67
C CYS A 45 -4.44 3.16 -1.49
N GLY A 46 -5.26 4.19 -1.62
CA GLY A 46 -5.59 5.15 -0.57
C GLY A 46 -7.05 5.03 -0.14
N HIS A 47 -7.63 6.10 0.41
CA HIS A 47 -9.01 6.17 0.93
C HIS A 47 -9.28 5.29 2.18
N THR A 48 -8.52 4.22 2.40
CA THR A 48 -8.76 3.30 3.53
C THR A 48 -8.29 3.83 4.88
N HIS A 49 -7.49 4.90 4.88
CA HIS A 49 -6.83 5.53 6.03
C HIS A 49 -5.86 4.62 6.81
N ARG A 50 -5.57 3.43 6.27
CA ARG A 50 -4.66 2.44 6.86
C ARG A 50 -3.30 2.54 6.22
N LEU A 51 -2.25 2.26 7.01
CA LEU A 51 -0.88 2.19 6.51
C LEU A 51 -0.36 0.76 6.66
N GLY A 52 -0.09 0.08 5.56
CA GLY A 52 0.40 -1.29 5.60
C GLY A 52 0.89 -1.80 4.26
N LYS A 53 1.83 -2.76 4.31
CA LYS A 53 2.29 -3.54 3.16
C LYS A 53 2.20 -5.02 3.52
N ILE A 54 1.51 -5.79 2.70
CA ILE A 54 1.42 -7.25 2.85
C ILE A 54 1.69 -7.89 1.50
N SER A 55 2.46 -8.98 1.51
CA SER A 55 2.73 -9.80 0.34
C SER A 55 2.15 -11.20 0.52
N TYR A 56 1.68 -11.77 -0.59
CA TYR A 56 1.19 -13.13 -0.70
C TYR A 56 1.95 -13.82 -1.83
N SER A 57 2.54 -14.97 -1.52
CA SER A 57 3.26 -15.78 -2.52
C SER A 57 2.46 -17.03 -2.83
N GLU A 58 2.30 -17.30 -4.11
CA GLU A 58 1.74 -18.53 -4.66
C GLU A 58 2.89 -19.42 -5.13
N GLY A 59 2.76 -20.72 -4.90
CA GLY A 59 3.77 -21.69 -5.26
C GLY A 59 3.35 -23.11 -4.91
N TYR A 60 4.10 -24.07 -5.44
CA TYR A 60 3.94 -25.49 -5.14
C TYR A 60 5.32 -26.11 -4.92
N GLU A 61 5.44 -26.95 -3.89
CA GLU A 61 6.72 -27.45 -3.37
C GLU A 61 7.73 -26.33 -3.06
N GLN A 62 8.88 -26.33 -3.73
CA GLN A 62 9.96 -25.35 -3.53
C GLN A 62 9.92 -24.22 -4.57
N ASN A 63 8.89 -24.16 -5.40
CA ASN A 63 8.78 -23.21 -6.50
C ASN A 63 7.73 -22.14 -6.18
N ILE A 64 8.18 -20.92 -5.88
CA ILE A 64 7.32 -19.74 -5.86
C ILE A 64 7.06 -19.33 -7.30
N THR A 65 5.81 -19.41 -7.73
CA THR A 65 5.41 -19.04 -9.10
C THR A 65 5.13 -17.55 -9.21
N ARG A 66 4.68 -16.93 -8.11
CA ARG A 66 4.32 -15.51 -8.11
C ARG A 66 4.23 -14.93 -6.71
N THR A 67 4.60 -13.67 -6.56
CA THR A 67 4.34 -12.89 -5.34
C THR A 67 3.52 -11.64 -5.70
N LEU A 68 2.46 -11.42 -4.94
CA LEU A 68 1.58 -10.26 -5.03
C LEU A 68 1.71 -9.41 -3.78
N THR A 69 1.81 -8.10 -3.96
CA THR A 69 1.94 -7.13 -2.87
C THR A 69 0.80 -6.13 -2.91
N GLY A 70 0.17 -5.92 -1.76
CA GLY A 70 -0.79 -4.87 -1.50
C GLY A 70 -0.21 -3.82 -0.56
N VAL A 71 -0.38 -2.54 -0.91
CA VAL A 71 0.03 -1.40 -0.09
C VAL A 71 -1.14 -0.45 0.14
N GLU A 72 -1.43 -0.15 1.40
CA GLU A 72 -2.28 0.96 1.80
C GLU A 72 -1.40 2.11 2.32
N VAL A 73 -1.62 3.33 1.81
CA VAL A 73 -0.66 4.45 1.96
C VAL A 73 -0.85 5.32 3.22
N GLY A 74 -1.85 5.03 4.05
CA GLY A 74 -2.18 5.83 5.24
C GLY A 74 -2.93 7.13 4.91
N HIS A 75 -2.84 8.09 5.82
CA HIS A 75 -3.39 9.44 5.65
C HIS A 75 -2.48 10.50 6.29
N LEU A 76 -2.65 11.77 5.91
CA LEU A 76 -1.98 12.91 6.55
C LEU A 76 -2.93 13.88 7.27
N SER A 77 -4.23 13.58 7.25
CA SER A 77 -5.26 14.34 7.97
C SER A 77 -4.97 14.40 9.46
N ASP A 78 -5.35 15.51 10.11
CA ASP A 78 -5.30 15.66 11.56
C ASP A 78 -6.07 14.52 12.25
N ARG A 79 -5.41 13.82 13.18
CA ARG A 79 -5.98 12.68 13.92
C ARG A 79 -7.29 13.00 14.65
N ARG A 80 -7.53 14.27 15.00
CA ARG A 80 -8.78 14.71 15.61
C ARG A 80 -10.00 14.59 14.68
N HIS A 81 -9.75 14.46 13.38
CA HIS A 81 -10.78 14.43 12.34
C HIS A 81 -10.79 13.11 11.55
N VAL A 82 -10.14 12.05 12.08
CA VAL A 82 -10.11 10.74 11.41
C VAL A 82 -10.88 9.71 12.22
N GLU A 83 -11.95 9.23 11.59
CA GLU A 83 -12.86 8.21 12.10
C GLU A 83 -12.27 6.80 11.87
N SER A 84 -11.44 6.28 12.78
CA SER A 84 -11.35 4.85 13.13
C SER A 84 -10.16 4.57 14.06
N SER A 85 -10.30 3.57 14.93
CA SER A 85 -9.22 3.12 15.83
C SER A 85 -8.03 2.47 15.12
N ASN A 86 -8.20 2.08 13.85
CA ASN A 86 -7.18 1.43 13.03
C ASN A 86 -6.72 2.27 11.85
N SER A 87 -6.93 3.59 11.89
CA SER A 87 -6.29 4.53 10.98
C SER A 87 -4.84 4.79 11.37
N GLN A 88 -3.94 4.90 10.40
CA GLN A 88 -2.53 5.24 10.63
C GLN A 88 -2.12 6.42 9.77
N GLN A 89 -1.61 7.46 10.44
CA GLN A 89 -0.95 8.55 9.74
C GLN A 89 0.38 8.09 9.13
N GLY A 90 0.61 8.42 7.87
CA GLY A 90 1.82 8.05 7.15
C GLY A 90 1.73 8.33 5.66
N ILE A 91 2.77 7.89 4.96
CA ILE A 91 2.88 7.89 3.50
C ILE A 91 3.48 6.57 3.05
N ALA A 92 3.43 6.28 1.76
CA ALA A 92 4.29 5.26 1.15
C ALA A 92 5.21 5.91 0.14
N ILE A 93 6.47 5.46 0.09
CA ILE A 93 7.44 5.88 -0.93
C ILE A 93 7.70 4.70 -1.84
N GLY A 94 7.61 4.92 -3.15
CA GLY A 94 7.99 3.97 -4.18
C GLY A 94 9.35 4.35 -4.75
N GLU A 95 10.28 3.40 -4.77
CA GLU A 95 11.62 3.54 -5.35
C GLU A 95 11.78 2.49 -6.45
N VAL A 96 12.24 2.89 -7.63
CA VAL A 96 12.55 1.95 -8.71
C VAL A 96 14.02 1.59 -8.63
N VAL A 97 14.32 0.33 -8.35
CA VAL A 97 15.68 -0.22 -8.25
C VAL A 97 15.79 -1.35 -9.25
N ASP A 98 16.74 -1.26 -10.18
CA ASP A 98 16.94 -2.25 -11.26
C ASP A 98 15.67 -2.57 -12.07
N GLY A 99 14.78 -1.58 -12.23
CA GLY A 99 13.51 -1.72 -12.95
C GLY A 99 12.36 -2.31 -12.11
N GLU A 100 12.61 -2.67 -10.86
CA GLU A 100 11.61 -3.16 -9.92
C GLU A 100 11.15 -2.05 -8.99
N LEU A 101 9.83 -1.96 -8.76
CA LEU A 101 9.27 -0.98 -7.84
C LEU A 101 9.21 -1.55 -6.41
N ILE A 102 10.00 -0.95 -5.53
CA ILE A 102 9.99 -1.23 -4.09
C ILE A 102 9.16 -0.17 -3.40
N VAL A 103 8.08 -0.59 -2.74
CA VAL A 103 7.20 0.33 -2.01
C VAL A 103 7.40 0.15 -0.51
N THR A 104 7.63 1.26 0.18
CA THR A 104 7.95 1.30 1.60
C THR A 104 6.95 2.19 2.33
N PRO A 105 6.09 1.63 3.20
CA PRO A 105 5.24 2.42 4.09
C PRO A 105 6.09 3.11 5.17
N ILE A 106 5.83 4.40 5.37
CA ILE A 106 6.53 5.25 6.33
C ILE A 106 5.51 5.84 7.30
N PRO A 107 5.50 5.37 8.56
CA PRO A 107 4.59 5.90 9.56
C PRO A 107 4.98 7.33 9.96
N ALA A 108 3.99 8.21 10.03
CA ALA A 108 4.16 9.53 10.61
C ALA A 108 4.16 9.42 12.15
N ARG A 109 5.17 10.00 12.79
CA ARG A 109 5.25 10.14 14.25
C ARG A 109 5.23 11.61 14.63
N ARG A 110 5.06 11.89 15.93
CA ARG A 110 4.95 13.26 16.48
C ARG A 110 6.08 14.21 16.03
N LYS A 111 7.29 13.69 15.75
CA LYS A 111 8.47 14.47 15.33
C LYS A 111 8.80 14.35 13.83
N GLY A 112 7.89 13.83 13.00
CA GLY A 112 8.08 13.65 11.56
C GLY A 112 8.04 12.19 11.09
N PHE A 113 8.58 11.95 9.90
CA PHE A 113 8.67 10.62 9.29
C PHE A 113 10.01 9.96 9.63
N ARG A 114 10.00 8.63 9.79
CA ARG A 114 11.24 7.86 9.95
C ARG A 114 11.37 6.83 8.83
N LEU A 115 12.36 7.03 7.99
CA LEU A 115 12.71 6.06 6.95
C LEU A 115 13.31 4.79 7.58
N PRO A 116 12.98 3.59 7.08
CA PRO A 116 13.70 2.38 7.46
C PRO A 116 15.20 2.54 7.17
N GLY A 117 16.05 2.17 8.12
CA GLY A 117 17.51 2.27 8.00
C GLY A 117 18.15 3.55 8.58
N GLN A 118 17.36 4.56 8.96
CA GLN A 118 17.87 5.71 9.72
C GLN A 118 17.86 5.41 11.24
N LEU A 119 19.05 5.32 11.85
CA LEU A 119 19.23 5.30 13.31
C LEU A 119 18.60 6.56 13.90
N ALA A 120 17.79 6.39 14.96
CA ALA A 120 17.35 7.52 15.76
C ALA A 120 18.56 8.15 16.44
N ILE A 121 18.85 9.40 16.09
CA ILE A 121 19.63 10.31 16.92
C ILE A 121 18.70 10.94 17.96
#